data_AF-W9BIY4-F1
#
_entry.id   AF-W9BIY4-F1
#
_cell.length_a   1.000
_cell.length_b   1.000
_cell.length_c   1.000
_cell.angle_alpha   90.00
_cell.angle_beta   90.00
_cell.angle_gamma   90.00
#
_symmetry.space_group_name_H-M   'P 1'
#
loop_
_entity.id
_entity.type
_entity.pdbx_description
1 polymer ?
#
loop_
_entity_poly.entity_id
_entity_poly.type
_entity_poly.pdbx_seq_one_letter_code
_entity_poly.pdbx_strand_id
1 'polypeptide(L)'
;MLTTEEVHARQEAIRTALAEAEHEYQSARTQDYIALVIRDGLIVNAIRAGLSQKEIGGLVSDMNQPHVARANRRAVARRDVVPGGMVPADDAQQQSGLGPAAFMDAVRSGRIEAKPTGTPGVCAFLPEDVRALSDR
;
A
#
# COMPACT_ATOMS: atom_id res chain seq x y z
N MET A 1 -18.16 11.61 14.20
CA MET A 1 -17.49 10.70 15.15
C MET A 1 -17.88 9.30 14.72
N LEU A 2 -16.94 8.42 14.42
CA LEU A 2 -17.28 7.06 13.98
C LEU A 2 -17.87 6.28 15.17
N THR A 3 -18.85 5.43 14.91
CA THR A 3 -19.37 4.49 15.91
C THR A 3 -18.33 3.41 16.21
N THR A 4 -18.45 2.75 17.35
CA THR A 4 -17.58 1.63 17.70
C THR A 4 -17.62 0.52 16.65
N GLU A 5 -18.79 0.26 16.05
CA GLU A 5 -18.96 -0.70 14.96
C GLU A 5 -18.24 -0.26 13.68
N GLU A 6 -18.32 1.02 13.31
CA GLU A 6 -17.60 1.58 12.16
C GLU A 6 -16.08 1.53 12.35
N VAL A 7 -15.60 1.77 13.58
CA VAL A 7 -14.17 1.62 13.92
C VAL A 7 -13.73 0.16 13.77
N HIS A 8 -14.51 -0.79 14.29
CA HIS A 8 -14.19 -2.22 14.15
C HIS A 8 -14.20 -2.68 12.69
N ALA A 9 -15.22 -2.31 11.91
CA ALA A 9 -15.30 -2.64 10.49
C ALA A 9 -14.12 -2.06 9.71
N ARG A 10 -13.73 -0.82 10.01
CA ARG A 10 -12.54 -0.19 9.41
C ARG A 10 -11.26 -0.92 9.77
N GLN A 11 -11.08 -1.29 11.04
CA GLN A 11 -9.90 -2.03 11.47
C GLN A 11 -9.83 -3.39 10.78
N GLU A 12 -10.95 -4.10 10.65
CA GLU A 12 -11.00 -5.40 9.98
C GLU A 12 -10.66 -5.30 8.49
N ALA A 13 -11.22 -4.32 7.79
CA ALA A 13 -10.85 -4.06 6.39
C ALA A 13 -9.34 -3.81 6.22
N ILE A 14 -8.72 -3.10 7.15
CA ILE A 14 -7.26 -2.87 7.15
C ILE A 14 -6.49 -4.15 7.44
N ARG A 15 -6.97 -5.02 8.36
CA ARG A 15 -6.34 -6.32 8.62
C ARG A 15 -6.31 -7.18 7.36
N THR A 16 -7.45 -7.31 6.69
CA THR A 16 -7.58 -8.06 5.44
C THR A 16 -6.65 -7.49 4.36
N ALA A 17 -6.71 -6.18 4.12
CA ALA A 17 -5.86 -5.54 3.12
C ALA A 17 -4.36 -5.70 3.42
N LEU A 18 -3.95 -5.58 4.69
CA LEU A 18 -2.54 -5.74 5.07
C LEU A 18 -2.06 -7.18 4.87
N ALA A 19 -2.90 -8.19 5.17
CA ALA A 19 -2.57 -9.59 4.93
C ALA A 19 -2.44 -9.90 3.43
N GLU A 20 -3.34 -9.36 2.60
CA GLU A 20 -3.24 -9.46 1.14
C GLU A 20 -1.97 -8.81 0.60
N ALA A 21 -1.67 -7.58 1.05
CA ALA A 21 -0.47 -6.88 0.62
C ALA A 21 0.82 -7.59 1.04
N GLU A 22 0.85 -8.22 2.22
CA GLU A 22 1.98 -9.06 2.64
C GLU A 22 2.12 -10.28 1.74
N HIS A 23 1.01 -10.97 1.44
CA HIS A 23 1.02 -12.11 0.53
C HIS A 23 1.56 -11.73 -0.85
N GLU A 24 1.11 -10.60 -1.40
CA GLU A 24 1.60 -10.06 -2.68
C GLU A 24 3.07 -9.68 -2.64
N TYR A 25 3.53 -9.10 -1.54
CA TYR A 25 4.94 -8.78 -1.34
C TYR A 25 5.83 -10.04 -1.25
N GLN A 26 5.34 -11.10 -0.62
CA GLN A 26 6.06 -12.38 -0.51
C GLN A 26 6.05 -13.18 -1.81
N SER A 27 4.96 -13.11 -2.58
CA SER A 27 4.81 -13.82 -3.86
C SER A 27 5.55 -13.13 -5.00
N ALA A 28 5.65 -11.80 -4.94
CA ALA A 28 6.47 -11.04 -5.85
C ALA A 28 7.94 -11.43 -5.68
N ARG A 29 8.69 -11.53 -6.80
CA ARG A 29 10.16 -11.56 -6.73
C ARG A 29 10.59 -10.38 -5.85
N THR A 30 11.62 -10.56 -5.04
CA THR A 30 12.05 -9.76 -3.87
C THR A 30 12.30 -8.25 -4.12
N GLN A 31 11.95 -7.73 -5.30
CA GLN A 31 12.24 -6.40 -5.82
C GLN A 31 11.02 -5.72 -6.48
N ASP A 32 9.80 -6.23 -6.33
CA ASP A 32 8.62 -5.50 -6.80
C ASP A 32 8.37 -4.27 -5.92
N TYR A 33 8.83 -3.13 -6.43
CA TYR A 33 8.74 -1.83 -5.78
C TYR A 33 7.28 -1.49 -5.41
N ILE A 34 6.32 -1.83 -6.26
CA ILE A 34 4.92 -1.44 -6.10
C ILE A 34 4.32 -2.21 -4.91
N ALA A 35 4.53 -3.52 -4.86
CA ALA A 35 4.10 -4.35 -3.73
C ALA A 35 4.69 -3.88 -2.40
N LEU A 36 5.98 -3.52 -2.39
CA LEU A 36 6.65 -3.00 -1.21
C LEU A 36 6.04 -1.67 -0.73
N VAL A 37 5.72 -0.76 -1.65
CA VAL A 37 5.14 0.55 -1.30
C VAL A 37 3.73 0.40 -0.74
N ILE A 38 2.88 -0.42 -1.38
CA ILE A 38 1.51 -0.68 -0.91
C ILE A 38 1.54 -1.29 0.50
N ARG A 39 2.39 -2.30 0.72
CA ARG A 39 2.60 -2.91 2.05
C ARG A 39 3.04 -1.88 3.09
N ASP A 40 4.10 -1.11 2.81
CA ASP A 40 4.62 -0.11 3.75
C ASP A 40 3.55 0.98 4.06
N GLY A 41 2.75 1.39 3.07
CA GLY A 41 1.64 2.33 3.24
C GLY A 41 0.50 1.77 4.10
N LEU A 42 0.13 0.50 3.91
CA LEU A 42 -0.90 -0.16 4.72
C LEU A 42 -0.46 -0.36 6.18
N ILE A 43 0.82 -0.59 6.44
CA ILE A 43 1.37 -0.59 7.81
C ILE A 43 1.14 0.78 8.49
N VAL A 44 1.37 1.89 7.77
CA VAL A 44 1.11 3.24 8.30
C VAL A 44 -0.39 3.45 8.55
N ASN A 45 -1.24 2.99 7.64
CA ASN A 45 -2.69 3.09 7.80
C ASN A 45 -3.21 2.25 8.98
N ALA A 46 -2.66 1.06 9.23
CA ALA A 46 -2.95 0.24 10.40
C ALA A 46 -2.61 0.97 11.70
N ILE A 47 -1.43 1.60 11.78
CA ILE A 47 -1.04 2.41 12.95
C ILE A 47 -2.03 3.56 13.16
N ARG A 48 -2.40 4.28 12.09
CA ARG A 48 -3.36 5.40 12.16
C ARG A 48 -4.78 4.96 12.54
N ALA A 49 -5.16 3.72 12.22
CA ALA A 49 -6.45 3.13 12.60
C ALA A 49 -6.44 2.55 14.02
N GLY A 50 -5.34 2.66 14.75
CA GLY A 50 -5.23 2.25 16.15
C GLY A 50 -4.87 0.78 16.35
N LEU A 51 -4.41 0.07 15.32
CA LEU A 51 -3.89 -1.30 15.50
C LEU A 51 -2.57 -1.25 16.27
N SER A 52 -2.38 -2.18 17.19
CA SER A 52 -1.13 -2.30 17.92
C SER A 52 -0.02 -2.84 17.03
N GLN A 53 1.23 -2.48 17.35
CA GLN A 53 2.40 -3.03 16.64
C GLN A 53 2.48 -4.56 16.72
N LYS A 54 1.96 -5.16 17.81
CA LYS A 54 1.91 -6.62 17.97
C LYS A 54 0.94 -7.26 16.98
N GLU A 55 -0.24 -6.66 16.80
CA GLU A 55 -1.21 -7.13 15.79
C GLU A 55 -0.65 -6.98 14.38
N ILE A 56 -0.04 -5.84 14.06
CA ILE A 56 0.59 -5.60 12.75
C ILE A 56 1.70 -6.63 12.49
N GLY A 57 2.57 -6.90 13.47
CA GLY A 57 3.62 -7.90 13.34
C GLY A 57 3.10 -9.33 13.14
N GLY A 58 1.92 -9.66 13.68
CA GLY A 58 1.28 -10.96 13.46
C GLY A 58 0.70 -11.11 12.05
N LEU A 59 0.25 -10.01 11.43
CA LEU A 59 -0.29 -10.01 10.06
C LEU A 59 0.80 -9.99 8.99
N VAL A 60 1.99 -9.53 9.35
CA VAL A 60 3.11 -9.33 8.44
C VAL A 60 4.21 -10.29 8.84
N SER A 61 4.20 -11.51 8.27
CA SER A 61 5.06 -12.64 8.69
C SER A 61 6.48 -12.18 9.03
N ASP A 62 6.91 -12.48 10.26
CA ASP A 62 8.24 -12.19 10.80
C ASP A 62 8.66 -10.70 10.92
N MET A 63 7.71 -9.74 10.88
CA MET A 63 8.06 -8.37 11.23
C MET A 63 8.12 -8.14 12.75
N ASN A 64 9.35 -8.12 13.25
CA ASN A 64 9.66 -7.56 14.57
C ASN A 64 9.39 -6.04 14.59
N GLN A 65 9.17 -5.43 15.77
CA GLN A 65 8.92 -3.98 15.90
C GLN A 65 9.88 -3.05 15.13
N PRO A 66 11.20 -3.32 15.04
CA PRO A 66 12.12 -2.51 14.24
C PRO A 66 11.80 -2.48 12.74
N HIS A 67 11.17 -3.54 12.21
CA HIS A 67 10.79 -3.63 10.81
C HIS A 67 9.56 -2.76 10.51
N VAL A 68 8.59 -2.70 11.43
CA VAL A 68 7.45 -1.75 11.37
C VAL A 68 7.95 -0.31 11.31
N ALA A 69 8.88 0.05 12.21
CA ALA A 69 9.46 1.39 12.25
C ALA A 69 10.29 1.72 10.99
N ARG A 70 10.92 0.72 10.37
CA ARG A 70 11.64 0.88 9.10
C ARG A 70 10.67 1.07 7.93
N ALA A 71 9.59 0.27 7.87
CA ALA A 71 8.53 0.41 6.88
C ALA A 71 7.91 1.81 6.91
N ASN A 72 7.56 2.31 8.10
CA ASN A 72 7.02 3.65 8.29
C ASN A 72 8.01 4.74 7.80
N ARG A 73 9.28 4.67 8.21
CA ARG A 73 10.31 5.63 7.73
C ARG A 73 10.48 5.61 6.21
N ARG A 74 10.45 4.43 5.60
CA ARG A 74 10.51 4.31 4.13
C ARG A 74 9.27 4.90 3.46
N ALA A 75 8.07 4.63 3.97
CA ALA A 75 6.82 5.19 3.43
C ALA A 75 6.86 6.73 3.45
N VAL A 76 7.32 7.32 4.56
CA VAL A 76 7.45 8.78 4.69
C VAL A 76 8.48 9.32 3.70
N ALA A 77 9.72 8.81 3.71
CA ALA A 77 10.79 9.32 2.85
C ALA A 77 10.49 9.18 1.34
N ARG A 78 9.68 8.20 0.94
CA ARG A 78 9.31 8.01 -0.47
C ARG A 78 8.34 9.08 -0.99
N ARG A 79 7.53 9.70 -0.14
CA ARG A 79 6.60 10.75 -0.57
C ARG A 79 7.35 11.98 -1.11
N ASP A 80 8.56 12.23 -0.64
CA ASP A 80 9.38 13.36 -1.07
C ASP A 80 10.04 13.15 -2.45
N VAL A 81 10.11 11.91 -2.96
CA VAL A 81 10.76 11.59 -4.25
C VAL A 81 9.77 11.39 -5.41
N VAL A 82 8.46 11.46 -5.14
CA VAL A 82 7.42 11.37 -6.17
C VAL A 82 7.08 12.80 -6.64
N PRO A 83 7.23 13.13 -7.94
CA PRO A 83 6.95 14.47 -8.45
C PRO A 83 5.50 14.91 -8.22
N GLY A 84 5.31 16.21 -7.97
CA GLY A 84 4.00 16.84 -7.88
C GLY A 84 3.26 16.73 -9.21
N GLY A 85 2.33 15.78 -9.31
CA GLY A 85 1.66 15.41 -10.56
C GLY A 85 1.54 13.90 -10.75
N MET A 86 2.27 13.10 -9.97
CA MET A 86 2.14 11.65 -9.94
C MET A 86 1.59 11.17 -8.59
N VAL A 87 1.03 9.97 -8.59
CA VAL A 87 0.44 9.32 -7.41
C VAL A 87 1.33 8.16 -6.97
N PRO A 88 1.84 8.16 -5.72
CA PRO A 88 2.54 7.02 -5.13
C PRO A 88 1.68 5.74 -5.17
N ALA A 89 2.32 4.56 -5.18
CA ALA A 89 1.59 3.29 -5.36
C ALA A 89 0.58 2.98 -4.24
N ASP A 90 0.88 3.32 -2.99
CA ASP A 90 -0.04 3.18 -1.85
C ASP A 90 -1.27 4.07 -2.02
N ASP A 91 -1.05 5.33 -2.38
CA ASP A 91 -2.12 6.30 -2.64
C ASP A 91 -2.95 5.89 -3.88
N ALA A 92 -2.30 5.38 -4.93
CA ALA A 92 -2.97 4.91 -6.15
C ALA A 92 -3.86 3.70 -5.87
N GLN A 93 -3.35 2.73 -5.10
CA GLN A 93 -4.14 1.58 -4.66
C GLN A 93 -5.35 2.04 -3.86
N GLN A 94 -5.17 2.95 -2.90
CA GLN A 94 -6.28 3.47 -2.10
C GLN A 94 -7.31 4.24 -2.95
N GLN A 95 -6.86 5.09 -3.86
CA GLN A 95 -7.74 5.89 -4.73
C GLN A 95 -8.50 5.04 -5.75
N SER A 96 -7.94 3.90 -6.17
CA SER A 96 -8.61 2.98 -7.09
C SER A 96 -9.82 2.27 -6.48
N GLY A 97 -9.92 2.20 -5.15
CA GLY A 97 -10.93 1.42 -4.44
C GLY A 97 -10.72 -0.10 -4.47
N LEU A 98 -9.70 -0.58 -5.20
CA LEU A 98 -9.37 -2.00 -5.27
C LEU A 98 -8.59 -2.46 -4.02
N GLY A 99 -8.77 -3.72 -3.63
CA GLY A 99 -7.88 -4.38 -2.67
C GLY A 99 -6.47 -4.56 -3.25
N PRO A 100 -5.43 -4.75 -2.41
CA PRO A 100 -4.05 -4.88 -2.86
C PRO A 100 -3.82 -5.95 -3.93
N ALA A 101 -4.43 -7.14 -3.79
CA ALA A 101 -4.28 -8.21 -4.77
C ALA A 101 -4.89 -7.82 -6.13
N ALA A 102 -6.09 -7.25 -6.14
CA ALA A 102 -6.77 -6.82 -7.36
C ALA A 102 -6.04 -5.65 -8.06
N PHE A 103 -5.45 -4.73 -7.28
CA PHE A 103 -4.62 -3.66 -7.81
C PHE A 103 -3.32 -4.20 -8.41
N MET A 104 -2.64 -5.12 -7.73
CA MET A 104 -1.44 -5.76 -8.25
C MET A 104 -1.71 -6.58 -9.52
N ASP A 105 -2.85 -7.27 -9.59
CA ASP A 105 -3.29 -7.92 -10.82
C ASP A 105 -3.47 -6.91 -11.95
N ALA A 106 -4.12 -5.76 -11.69
CA ALA A 106 -4.29 -4.71 -12.69
C ALA A 106 -2.95 -4.16 -13.21
N VAL A 107 -1.96 -3.99 -12.33
CA VAL A 107 -0.60 -3.59 -12.70
C VAL A 107 0.06 -4.67 -13.58
N ARG A 108 0.05 -5.92 -13.13
CA ARG A 108 0.68 -7.05 -13.85
C ARG A 108 0.04 -7.33 -15.20
N SER A 109 -1.28 -7.15 -15.30
CA SER A 109 -2.04 -7.32 -16.53
C SER A 109 -1.95 -6.11 -17.47
N GLY A 110 -1.25 -5.03 -17.08
CA GLY A 110 -1.14 -3.80 -17.86
C GLY A 110 -2.42 -2.97 -17.96
N ARG A 111 -3.40 -3.19 -17.07
CA ARG A 111 -4.62 -2.36 -17.00
C ARG A 111 -4.33 -0.96 -16.44
N ILE A 112 -3.26 -0.83 -15.65
CA ILE A 112 -2.68 0.43 -15.21
C ILE A 112 -1.17 0.34 -15.31
N GLU A 113 -0.51 1.37 -15.82
CA GLU A 113 0.92 1.36 -16.09
C GLU A 113 1.67 2.21 -15.06
N ALA A 114 2.62 1.59 -14.34
CA ALA A 114 3.51 2.33 -13.46
C ALA A 114 4.57 3.07 -14.29
N LYS A 115 4.71 4.38 -14.05
CA LYS A 115 5.63 5.26 -14.74
C LYS A 115 6.86 5.56 -13.87
N PRO A 116 8.07 5.61 -14.44
CA PRO A 116 9.26 5.98 -13.68
C PRO A 116 9.19 7.45 -13.24
N THR A 117 9.63 7.74 -12.01
CA THR A 117 9.62 9.11 -11.48
C THR A 117 10.88 9.91 -11.80
N GLY A 118 11.84 9.30 -12.50
CA GLY A 118 13.19 9.82 -12.69
C GLY A 118 14.16 9.47 -11.55
N THR A 119 13.65 9.00 -10.41
CA THR A 119 14.49 8.40 -9.35
C THR A 119 14.70 6.92 -9.63
N PRO A 120 15.94 6.39 -9.60
CA PRO A 120 16.21 4.98 -9.89
C PRO A 120 15.40 4.02 -9.02
N GLY A 121 14.69 3.09 -9.67
CA GLY A 121 13.89 2.06 -8.99
C GLY A 121 12.61 2.57 -8.32
N VAL A 122 12.20 3.81 -8.59
CA VAL A 122 10.97 4.41 -8.06
C VAL A 122 9.97 4.59 -9.20
N CYS A 123 8.79 4.03 -9.02
CA CYS A 123 7.67 4.17 -9.95
C CYS A 123 6.46 4.83 -9.26
N ALA A 124 5.64 5.51 -10.03
CA ALA A 124 4.39 6.10 -9.57
C ALA A 124 3.35 6.00 -10.69
N PHE A 125 2.13 6.46 -10.45
CA PHE A 125 1.03 6.39 -11.40
C PHE A 125 0.57 7.78 -11.80
N LEU A 126 -0.03 7.90 -12.98
CA LEU A 126 -0.70 9.13 -13.37
C LEU A 126 -2.09 9.18 -12.73
N PRO A 127 -2.53 10.33 -12.18
CA PRO A 127 -3.85 10.46 -11.54
C PRO A 127 -5.02 10.09 -12.46
N GLU A 128 -4.92 10.34 -13.76
CA GLU A 128 -5.92 9.95 -14.76
C GLU A 128 -6.04 8.43 -14.93
N ASP A 129 -4.92 7.71 -14.91
CA ASP A 129 -4.91 6.25 -15.05
C ASP A 129 -5.52 5.57 -13.82
N VAL A 130 -5.24 6.12 -12.62
CA VAL A 130 -5.83 5.64 -11.37
C VAL A 130 -7.35 5.83 -11.36
N ARG A 131 -7.83 6.99 -11.82
CA ARG A 131 -9.27 7.28 -11.93
C ARG A 131 -9.96 6.41 -12.96
N ALA A 132 -9.32 6.16 -14.10
CA ALA A 132 -9.86 5.24 -15.10
C ALA A 132 -10.01 3.80 -14.58
N LEU A 133 -9.26 3.43 -13.54
CA LEU A 133 -9.37 2.14 -12.86
C LEU A 133 -10.54 2.07 -11.88
N SER A 134 -10.90 3.19 -11.22
CA SER A 134 -12.01 3.26 -10.26
C SER A 134 -13.39 3.28 -10.93
N ASP A 135 -13.45 3.76 -12.17
CA ASP A 135 -14.71 3.96 -12.92
C ASP A 135 -15.17 2.69 -13.68
N ARG A 136 -14.50 1.54 -13.47
CA ARG A 136 -14.77 0.26 -14.13
C ARG A 136 -15.20 -0.81 -13.13
#